data_AF-A0A8C9FSS5-F1
#
_entry.id   AF-A0A8C9FSS5-F1
#
_cell.length_a   1.000
_cell.length_b   1.000
_cell.length_c   1.000
_cell.angle_alpha   90.00
_cell.angle_beta   90.00
_cell.angle_gamma   90.00
#
_symmetry.space_group_name_H-M   'P 1'
#
loop_
_entity.id
_entity.type
_entity.pdbx_description
1 polymer ?
#
loop_
_entity_poly.entity_id
_entity_poly.type
_entity_poly.pdbx_seq_one_letter_code
_entity_poly.pdbx_strand_id
1 'polypeptide(L)'
;PACKLPSSTGTLVYSLAFNHVYISISFLLYYPPSFVVFRLTPLLPNILQQPVRPVTYYGLRKGKRKTVKAVVKRFLRLHCGLWVRRKSGYKKKLWKKSAAQKKRLREFVLCNRTQCKLLDKMTTSFWKRRNCGVDSLGPHLHHCR
;
A
#
# COMPACT_ATOMS: atom_id res chain seq x y z
N PRO A 1 -27.52 55.87 45.11
CA PRO A 1 -26.96 56.16 43.76
C PRO A 1 -26.70 54.85 43.00
N ALA A 2 -27.69 54.19 42.39
CA ALA A 2 -28.48 54.50 41.18
C ALA A 2 -28.21 53.35 40.17
N CYS A 3 -29.15 52.41 39.99
CA CYS A 3 -29.99 52.23 38.79
C CYS A 3 -29.24 51.50 37.63
N LYS A 4 -29.66 50.43 36.94
CA LYS A 4 -30.99 49.91 36.53
C LYS A 4 -30.86 48.47 35.95
N LEU A 5 -32.01 47.81 35.86
CA LEU A 5 -32.38 46.50 35.27
C LEU A 5 -32.26 46.45 33.69
N PRO A 6 -32.58 45.30 33.02
CA PRO A 6 -31.84 44.71 31.90
C PRO A 6 -32.37 45.07 30.49
N SER A 7 -31.57 44.79 29.45
CA SER A 7 -32.00 44.91 28.05
C SER A 7 -31.82 43.60 27.27
N SER A 8 -32.92 43.23 26.62
CA SER A 8 -33.20 42.08 25.77
C SER A 8 -32.22 41.82 24.62
N THR A 9 -31.56 40.67 24.59
CA THR A 9 -30.98 40.09 23.34
C THR A 9 -31.00 38.55 23.34
N GLY A 10 -31.80 37.92 24.22
CA GLY A 10 -31.77 36.48 24.41
C GLY A 10 -32.72 35.65 23.55
N THR A 11 -33.72 36.24 22.90
CA THR A 11 -34.88 35.45 22.42
C THR A 11 -34.82 35.08 20.93
N LEU A 12 -34.11 35.84 20.10
CA LEU A 12 -34.08 35.62 18.64
C LEU A 12 -33.07 34.54 18.18
N VAL A 13 -32.03 34.27 18.96
CA VAL A 13 -31.04 33.24 18.62
C VAL A 13 -31.54 31.82 18.86
N TYR A 14 -32.42 31.60 19.85
CA TYR A 14 -32.98 30.28 20.11
C TYR A 14 -33.98 29.85 19.02
N SER A 15 -34.74 30.77 18.42
CA SER A 15 -35.73 30.38 17.40
C SER A 15 -35.13 29.93 16.07
N LEU A 16 -33.96 30.43 15.65
CA LEU A 16 -33.35 30.03 14.38
C LEU A 16 -32.65 28.66 14.44
N ALA A 17 -32.09 28.30 15.59
CA ALA A 17 -31.46 26.99 15.79
C ALA A 17 -32.48 25.84 15.84
N PHE A 18 -33.64 26.07 16.48
CA PHE A 18 -34.71 25.07 16.54
C PHE A 18 -35.32 24.78 15.16
N ASN A 19 -35.49 25.80 14.32
CA ASN A 19 -36.04 25.62 12.97
C ASN A 19 -35.08 24.86 12.02
N HIS A 20 -33.77 25.09 12.09
CA HIS A 20 -32.80 24.39 11.22
C HIS A 20 -32.66 22.90 11.58
N VAL A 21 -32.73 22.55 12.87
CA VAL A 21 -32.71 21.16 13.34
C VAL A 21 -34.01 20.43 12.97
N TYR A 22 -35.17 21.11 13.05
CA TYR A 22 -36.45 20.50 12.68
C TYR A 22 -36.57 20.25 11.17
N ILE A 23 -36.06 21.17 10.33
CA ILE A 23 -36.03 21.00 8.87
C ILE A 23 -35.11 19.85 8.46
N SER A 24 -33.94 19.70 9.11
CA SER A 24 -32.99 18.62 8.80
C SER A 24 -33.46 17.24 9.29
N ILE A 25 -34.13 17.16 10.44
CA ILE A 25 -34.73 15.91 10.93
C ILE A 25 -35.95 15.51 10.08
N SER A 26 -36.77 16.48 9.66
CA SER A 26 -37.92 16.22 8.78
C SER A 26 -37.50 15.78 7.37
N PHE A 27 -36.39 16.34 6.84
CA PHE A 27 -35.83 15.94 5.54
C PHE A 27 -35.28 14.49 5.56
N LEU A 28 -34.78 14.03 6.71
CA LEU A 28 -34.31 12.64 6.91
C LEU A 28 -35.45 11.64 7.14
N LEU A 29 -36.62 12.09 7.62
CA LEU A 29 -37.79 11.23 7.84
C LEU A 29 -38.71 11.13 6.61
N TYR A 30 -38.61 12.03 5.63
CA TYR A 30 -39.45 12.02 4.43
C TYR A 30 -38.84 11.28 3.22
N TYR A 31 -37.52 11.06 3.20
CA TYR A 31 -36.84 10.31 2.13
C TYR A 31 -36.34 8.95 2.64
N PRO A 32 -37.08 7.84 2.43
CA PRO A 32 -36.52 6.52 2.65
C PRO A 32 -35.32 6.35 1.72
N PRO A 33 -34.14 5.89 2.21
CA PRO A 33 -33.05 5.53 1.32
C PRO A 33 -33.59 4.42 0.42
N SER A 34 -33.75 4.74 -0.85
CA SER A 34 -34.44 3.89 -1.81
C SER A 34 -33.80 2.50 -1.79
N PHE A 35 -34.63 1.47 -1.61
CA PHE A 35 -34.27 0.06 -1.47
C PHE A 35 -33.30 -0.45 -2.57
N VAL A 36 -33.25 0.26 -3.70
CA VAL A 36 -32.28 0.11 -4.79
C VAL A 36 -30.83 0.28 -4.34
N VAL A 37 -30.52 1.20 -3.43
CA VAL A 37 -29.15 1.43 -2.93
C VAL A 37 -28.65 0.20 -2.17
N PHE A 38 -29.52 -0.48 -1.42
CA PHE A 38 -29.17 -1.67 -0.64
C PHE A 38 -29.04 -2.94 -1.49
N ARG A 39 -29.60 -2.96 -2.71
CA ARG A 39 -29.42 -4.06 -3.69
C ARG A 39 -28.12 -3.94 -4.47
N LEU A 40 -27.55 -2.74 -4.60
CA LEU A 40 -26.32 -2.47 -5.37
C LEU A 40 -25.05 -2.44 -4.50
N THR A 41 -25.16 -2.36 -3.18
CA THR A 41 -24.03 -2.41 -2.23
C THR A 41 -23.14 -3.66 -2.33
N PRO A 42 -23.62 -4.89 -2.60
CA PRO A 42 -22.72 -6.04 -2.76
C PRO A 42 -21.95 -6.04 -4.09
N LEU A 43 -22.32 -5.17 -5.05
CA LEU A 43 -21.72 -5.08 -6.39
C LEU A 43 -20.67 -3.95 -6.47
N LEU A 44 -20.80 -2.94 -5.58
CA LEU A 44 -19.85 -1.84 -5.43
C LEU A 44 -18.38 -2.24 -5.23
N PRO A 45 -18.00 -3.28 -4.46
CA PRO A 45 -16.59 -3.59 -4.24
C PRO A 45 -15.87 -3.95 -5.54
N ASN A 46 -16.54 -4.50 -6.55
CA ASN A 46 -15.91 -4.85 -7.82
C ASN A 46 -15.66 -3.63 -8.73
N ILE A 47 -16.45 -2.57 -8.59
CA ILE A 47 -16.31 -1.32 -9.36
C ILE A 47 -15.29 -0.38 -8.68
N LEU A 48 -15.23 -0.38 -7.34
CA LEU A 48 -14.25 0.39 -6.57
C LEU A 48 -12.91 -0.33 -6.38
N GLN A 49 -12.83 -1.63 -6.66
CA GLN A 49 -11.56 -2.36 -6.74
C GLN A 49 -10.79 -1.87 -7.96
N GLN A 50 -10.08 -0.76 -7.75
CA GLN A 50 -9.08 -0.28 -8.69
C GLN A 50 -8.18 -1.46 -9.06
N PRO A 51 -8.04 -1.80 -10.36
CA PRO A 51 -7.24 -2.92 -10.77
C PRO A 51 -5.82 -2.68 -10.24
N VAL A 52 -5.40 -3.52 -9.29
CA VAL A 52 -4.04 -3.51 -8.76
C VAL A 52 -3.15 -4.01 -9.88
N ARG A 53 -2.82 -3.13 -10.83
CA ARG A 53 -1.84 -3.41 -11.88
C ARG A 53 -0.49 -3.44 -11.16
N PRO A 54 0.11 -4.62 -10.91
CA PRO A 54 1.38 -4.66 -10.17
C PRO A 54 2.52 -4.00 -10.97
N VAL A 55 2.34 -3.81 -12.29
CA VAL A 55 3.34 -3.26 -13.19
C VAL A 55 2.74 -2.17 -14.09
N THR A 56 3.43 -1.03 -14.16
CA THR A 56 3.13 0.05 -15.11
C THR A 56 3.90 -0.18 -16.42
N TYR A 57 3.18 -0.55 -17.48
CA TYR A 57 3.75 -0.84 -18.80
C TYR A 57 4.22 0.43 -19.52
N TYR A 58 3.42 1.50 -19.46
CA TYR A 58 3.71 2.79 -20.08
C TYR A 58 3.61 3.88 -19.02
N GLY A 59 4.71 4.55 -18.72
CA GLY A 59 4.70 5.68 -17.79
C GLY A 59 4.30 6.98 -18.49
N LEU A 60 3.40 7.77 -17.88
CA LEU A 60 2.81 8.99 -18.46
C LEU A 60 3.81 9.99 -19.05
N ARG A 61 4.96 10.21 -18.38
CA ARG A 61 5.96 11.20 -18.83
C ARG A 61 6.88 10.75 -19.97
N LYS A 62 7.29 9.48 -19.98
CA LYS A 62 8.36 8.98 -20.87
C LYS A 62 7.90 7.86 -21.80
N GLY A 63 6.66 7.38 -21.67
CA GLY A 63 6.14 6.20 -22.37
C GLY A 63 6.84 4.87 -22.05
N LYS A 64 7.85 4.85 -21.16
CA LYS A 64 8.67 3.65 -20.87
C LYS A 64 8.11 2.83 -19.70
N ARG A 65 8.38 1.52 -19.72
CA ARG A 65 8.09 0.59 -18.61
C ARG A 65 8.72 1.05 -17.31
N LYS A 66 7.96 0.95 -16.21
CA LYS A 66 8.46 1.26 -14.86
C LYS A 66 8.80 -0.01 -14.11
N THR A 67 9.86 0.06 -13.31
CA THR A 67 10.22 -1.02 -12.40
C THR A 67 9.49 -0.89 -11.08
N VAL A 68 9.05 -2.03 -10.55
CA VAL A 68 8.51 -2.09 -9.21
C VAL A 68 9.67 -1.96 -8.22
N LYS A 69 9.81 -0.79 -7.58
CA LYS A 69 10.93 -0.50 -6.66
C LYS A 69 10.94 -1.41 -5.44
N ALA A 70 9.79 -1.93 -5.03
CA ALA A 70 9.70 -2.91 -3.95
C ALA A 70 10.47 -4.21 -4.26
N VAL A 71 10.54 -4.62 -5.53
CA VAL A 71 11.30 -5.81 -5.95
C VAL A 71 12.79 -5.57 -5.76
N VAL A 72 13.30 -4.47 -6.30
CA VAL A 72 14.72 -4.09 -6.22
C VAL A 72 15.21 -3.96 -4.77
N LYS A 73 14.35 -3.48 -3.86
CA LYS A 73 14.70 -3.33 -2.44
C LYS A 73 14.74 -4.66 -1.66
N ARG A 74 14.08 -5.72 -2.16
CA ARG A 74 13.88 -6.98 -1.41
C ARG A 74 14.61 -8.16 -2.01
N PHE A 75 14.88 -8.14 -3.31
CA PHE A 75 15.48 -9.22 -4.06
C PHE A 75 16.77 -8.76 -4.72
N LEU A 76 17.77 -9.64 -4.71
CA LEU A 76 19.05 -9.44 -5.40
C LEU A 76 19.02 -10.22 -6.72
N ARG A 77 19.38 -9.57 -7.83
CA ARG A 77 19.47 -10.20 -9.15
C ARG A 77 20.91 -10.66 -9.41
N LEU A 78 21.06 -11.94 -9.71
CA LEU A 78 22.33 -12.53 -10.15
C LEU A 78 22.37 -12.57 -11.69
N HIS A 79 23.58 -12.47 -12.25
CA HIS A 79 23.80 -12.52 -13.69
C HIS A 79 23.38 -13.87 -14.31
N CYS A 80 23.47 -14.97 -13.55
CA CYS A 80 22.98 -16.30 -13.94
C CYS A 80 21.45 -16.40 -14.11
N GLY A 81 20.72 -15.29 -13.99
CA GLY A 81 19.26 -15.23 -14.13
C GLY A 81 18.48 -15.61 -12.87
N LEU A 82 19.19 -15.91 -11.77
CA LEU A 82 18.59 -16.23 -10.49
C LEU A 82 18.30 -14.98 -9.67
N TRP A 83 17.30 -15.12 -8.80
CA TRP A 83 16.94 -14.10 -7.81
C TRP A 83 17.16 -14.66 -6.41
N VAL A 84 17.88 -13.90 -5.59
CA VAL A 84 18.13 -14.23 -4.19
C VAL A 84 17.25 -13.38 -3.28
N ARG A 85 16.69 -13.99 -2.24
CA ARG A 85 15.93 -13.32 -1.19
C ARG A 85 16.35 -13.75 0.20
N ARG A 86 16.02 -12.94 1.20
CA ARG A 86 16.06 -13.34 2.62
C ARG A 86 14.78 -14.08 3.01
N LYS A 87 14.85 -14.99 3.98
CA LYS A 87 13.65 -15.58 4.58
C LYS A 87 12.88 -14.53 5.37
N SER A 88 11.55 -14.60 5.31
CA SER A 88 10.68 -13.70 6.07
C SER A 88 10.81 -13.97 7.57
N GLY A 89 10.59 -12.94 8.39
CA GLY A 89 10.63 -13.08 9.84
C GLY A 89 12.01 -13.33 10.45
N TYR A 90 13.11 -13.18 9.70
CA TYR A 90 14.47 -13.35 10.23
C TYR A 90 14.85 -12.35 11.34
N LYS A 91 14.13 -11.21 11.48
CA LYS A 91 14.30 -10.24 12.58
C LYS A 91 13.16 -10.26 13.60
N LYS A 92 12.13 -11.09 13.41
CA LYS A 92 10.89 -11.02 14.21
C LYS A 92 10.83 -12.19 15.18
N LYS A 93 10.40 -11.92 16.42
CA LYS A 93 10.17 -12.91 17.49
C LYS A 93 11.37 -13.87 17.67
N LEU A 94 12.58 -13.33 17.72
CA LEU A 94 13.81 -14.12 17.79
C LEU A 94 13.99 -14.86 19.12
N TRP A 95 13.44 -14.31 20.20
CA TRP A 95 13.48 -14.89 21.53
C TRP A 95 12.73 -16.22 21.63
N LYS A 96 11.62 -16.39 20.89
CA LYS A 96 10.87 -17.66 20.81
C LYS A 96 11.55 -18.73 19.94
N LYS A 97 12.58 -18.36 19.17
CA LYS A 97 13.15 -19.22 18.12
C LYS A 97 14.43 -19.90 18.58
N SER A 98 14.55 -21.18 18.27
CA SER A 98 15.77 -21.96 18.55
C SER A 98 16.97 -21.45 17.74
N ALA A 99 18.19 -21.76 18.20
CA ALA A 99 19.42 -21.38 17.51
C ALA A 99 19.48 -21.92 16.07
N ALA A 100 19.09 -23.18 15.86
CA ALA A 100 19.03 -23.80 14.54
C ALA A 100 18.02 -23.11 13.61
N GLN A 101 16.84 -22.71 14.13
CA GLN A 101 15.87 -21.94 13.34
C GLN A 101 16.39 -20.54 13.01
N LYS A 102 17.06 -19.87 13.95
CA LYS A 102 17.70 -18.56 13.71
C LYS A 102 18.80 -18.64 12.64
N LYS A 103 19.60 -19.72 12.61
CA LYS A 103 20.59 -19.98 11.55
C LYS A 103 19.90 -20.12 10.19
N ARG A 104 18.93 -21.04 10.08
CA ARG A 104 18.16 -21.27 8.85
C ARG A 104 17.47 -20.01 8.31
N LEU A 105 16.99 -19.12 9.18
CA LEU A 105 16.33 -17.87 8.77
C LEU A 105 17.29 -16.79 8.27
N ARG A 106 18.56 -16.84 8.69
CA ARG A 106 19.60 -15.88 8.24
C ARG A 106 20.14 -16.23 6.85
N GLU A 107 20.02 -17.49 6.44
CA GLU A 107 20.42 -17.95 5.11
C GLU A 107 19.63 -17.24 3.99
N PHE A 108 20.35 -16.96 2.91
CA PHE A 108 19.77 -16.52 1.65
C PHE A 108 19.20 -17.72 0.90
N VAL A 109 18.07 -17.52 0.25
CA VAL A 109 17.36 -18.56 -0.51
C VAL A 109 17.15 -18.10 -1.93
N LEU A 110 17.34 -19.02 -2.87
CA LEU A 110 17.03 -18.82 -4.28
C LEU A 110 15.51 -18.86 -4.52
N CYS A 111 15.05 -18.05 -5.47
CA CYS A 111 13.66 -18.06 -5.88
C CYS A 111 13.38 -19.19 -6.88
N ASN A 112 12.14 -19.67 -6.91
CA ASN A 112 11.71 -20.70 -7.86
C ASN A 112 11.69 -20.14 -9.29
N ARG A 113 11.77 -21.02 -10.30
CA ARG A 113 11.79 -20.63 -11.72
C ARG A 113 10.60 -19.73 -12.12
N THR A 114 9.40 -20.03 -11.62
CA THR A 114 8.19 -19.23 -11.88
C THR A 114 8.28 -17.84 -11.27
N GLN A 115 8.77 -17.74 -10.03
CA GLN A 115 8.99 -16.47 -9.33
C GLN A 115 10.04 -15.63 -10.04
N CYS A 116 11.15 -16.23 -10.47
CA CYS A 116 12.17 -15.55 -11.27
C CYS A 116 11.57 -14.96 -12.56
N LYS A 117 10.77 -15.73 -13.30
CA LYS A 117 10.08 -15.23 -14.51
C LYS A 117 9.15 -14.05 -14.21
N LEU A 118 8.43 -14.09 -13.09
CA LEU A 118 7.57 -12.97 -12.66
C LEU A 118 8.40 -11.72 -12.30
N LEU A 119 9.48 -11.88 -11.53
CA LEU A 119 10.39 -10.79 -11.13
C LEU A 119 11.06 -10.15 -12.36
N ASP A 120 11.38 -10.95 -13.36
CA ASP A 120 11.88 -10.49 -14.67
C ASP A 120 10.88 -9.65 -15.44
N LYS A 121 9.58 -9.95 -15.32
CA LYS A 121 8.52 -9.10 -15.88
C LYS A 121 8.36 -7.81 -15.08
N MET A 122 8.53 -7.85 -13.77
CA MET A 122 8.38 -6.66 -12.91
C MET A 122 9.57 -5.69 -12.95
N THR A 123 10.72 -6.14 -13.46
CA THR A 123 11.94 -5.33 -13.62
C THR A 123 12.25 -5.03 -15.08
N THR A 124 13.07 -4.00 -15.33
CA THR A 124 13.50 -3.58 -16.66
C THR A 124 14.87 -4.16 -16.98
N SER A 125 15.25 -4.14 -18.26
CA SER A 125 16.56 -4.58 -18.75
C SER A 125 17.75 -3.90 -18.06
N PHE A 126 17.57 -2.68 -17.53
CA PHE A 126 18.58 -1.98 -16.73
C PHE A 126 19.15 -2.85 -15.59
N TRP A 127 18.28 -3.58 -14.87
CA TRP A 127 18.69 -4.43 -13.74
C TRP A 127 19.26 -5.79 -14.18
N LYS A 128 19.24 -6.07 -15.49
CA LYS A 128 19.82 -7.29 -16.07
C LYS A 128 21.23 -7.03 -16.62
N ARG A 129 21.66 -5.77 -16.69
CA ARG A 129 23.01 -5.41 -17.16
C ARG A 129 24.05 -5.93 -16.17
N ARG A 130 25.18 -6.41 -16.70
CA ARG A 130 26.34 -6.80 -15.90
C ARG A 130 26.93 -5.53 -15.27
N ASN A 131 26.92 -5.46 -13.94
CA ASN A 131 27.61 -4.42 -13.21
C ASN A 131 29.06 -4.86 -13.05
N CYS A 132 29.97 -4.32 -13.86
CA CYS A 132 31.42 -4.49 -13.70
C CYS A 132 32.00 -3.58 -12.60
N GLY A 133 31.26 -3.48 -11.48
CA GLY A 133 31.71 -2.71 -10.33
C GLY A 133 32.85 -3.46 -9.66
N VAL A 134 34.07 -2.98 -9.90
CA VAL A 134 35.24 -3.24 -9.06
C VAL A 134 34.82 -2.90 -7.61
N ASP A 135 34.93 -3.87 -6.72
CA ASP A 135 34.70 -3.78 -5.27
C ASP A 135 33.28 -3.47 -4.78
N SER A 136 32.53 -4.53 -4.41
CA SER A 136 31.47 -4.40 -3.39
C SER A 136 31.28 -5.70 -2.61
N LEU A 137 32.02 -5.78 -1.50
CA LEU A 137 31.94 -6.68 -0.35
C LEU A 137 31.04 -7.93 -0.44
N GLY A 138 31.71 -9.09 -0.53
CA GLY A 138 31.18 -10.40 -0.17
C GLY A 138 31.85 -11.52 -0.96
N PRO A 139 32.93 -12.15 -0.46
CA PRO A 139 33.58 -13.26 -1.14
C PRO A 139 32.69 -14.49 -0.95
N HIS A 140 31.72 -14.72 -1.85
CA HIS A 140 31.29 -16.08 -2.21
C HIS A 140 30.24 -16.23 -3.31
N LEU A 141 29.70 -15.16 -3.92
CA LEU A 141 28.58 -15.35 -4.87
C LEU A 141 28.60 -14.46 -6.11
N HIS A 142 29.79 -14.06 -6.55
CA HIS A 142 29.96 -13.40 -7.84
C HIS A 142 31.19 -13.98 -8.55
N HIS A 143 31.10 -15.24 -8.97
CA HIS A 143 32.03 -15.70 -10.00
C HIS A 143 31.50 -15.23 -11.35
N CYS A 144 32.12 -14.17 -11.87
CA CYS A 144 32.11 -13.83 -13.28
C CYS A 144 32.73 -15.00 -14.06
N ARG A 145 31.92 -15.70 -14.85
CA ARG A 145 32.29 -16.20 -16.17
C ARG A 145 31.22 -15.70 -17.14
#